data_AF-A0A356ANN5-F1
#
_entry.id   AF-A0A356ANN5-F1
#
_cell.length_a   1.000
_cell.length_b   1.000
_cell.length_c   1.000
_cell.angle_alpha   90.00
_cell.angle_beta   90.00
_cell.angle_gamma   90.00
#
_symmetry.space_group_name_H-M   'P 1'
#
loop_
_entity.id
_entity.type
_entity.pdbx_description
1 polymer ?
#
loop_
_entity_poly.entity_id
_entity_poly.type
_entity_poly.pdbx_seq_one_letter_code
_entity_poly.pdbx_strand_id
1 'polypeptide(L)'
;QQLPIRFFDAKTHGELMSRFTNDIDTISEALNNSFTVVIQCSIIIVGNFVMLIILNAALSVIVFACFFLMFLFLRYSGKKSHAYFANQQKYMGSLNGFLEEMVSGQKIVQVFRHEERDFEEFSRRNEQVQRAATGAMTYSGLLIPV
;
A
#
# COMPACT_ATOMS: atom_id res chain seq x y z
N GLN A 1 27.66 -29.08 4.74
CA GLN A 1 26.38 -29.44 5.38
C GLN A 1 26.65 -30.06 6.75
N GLN A 2 26.59 -29.27 7.83
CA GLN A 2 26.48 -29.80 9.19
C GLN A 2 25.63 -28.82 9.99
N LEU A 3 24.31 -28.95 9.89
CA LEU A 3 23.37 -28.34 10.83
C LEU A 3 22.64 -29.49 11.54
N PRO A 4 22.50 -29.42 12.86
CA PRO A 4 21.95 -30.51 13.67
C PRO A 4 20.48 -30.77 13.33
N ILE A 5 20.06 -32.03 13.44
CA ILE A 5 18.76 -32.57 13.02
C ILE A 5 17.56 -31.79 13.61
N ARG A 6 17.70 -31.15 14.78
CA ARG A 6 16.65 -30.27 15.35
C ARG A 6 16.33 -29.03 14.51
N PHE A 7 17.19 -28.63 13.58
CA PHE A 7 16.93 -27.54 12.63
C PHE A 7 15.96 -27.96 11.52
N PHE A 8 15.90 -29.26 11.21
CA PHE A 8 15.02 -29.83 10.17
C PHE A 8 13.64 -30.25 10.70
N ASP A 9 13.48 -30.44 12.01
CA ASP A 9 12.18 -30.73 12.64
C ASP A 9 11.33 -29.48 12.93
N ALA A 10 11.93 -28.28 12.92
CA ALA A 10 11.25 -27.02 13.28
C ALA A 10 10.74 -26.21 12.08
N LYS A 11 11.08 -26.59 10.84
CA LYS A 11 10.62 -25.92 9.61
C LYS A 11 10.22 -26.94 8.55
N THR A 12 9.02 -26.79 7.98
CA THR A 12 8.53 -27.64 6.90
C THR A 12 9.48 -27.57 5.71
N HIS A 13 9.87 -28.72 5.17
CA HIS A 13 10.84 -28.87 4.06
C HIS A 13 10.53 -27.98 2.83
N GLY A 14 9.25 -27.64 2.63
CA GLY A 14 8.80 -26.73 1.57
C GLY A 14 9.14 -25.25 1.78
N GLU A 15 9.33 -24.78 3.02
CA GLU A 15 9.68 -23.37 3.30
C GLU A 15 11.12 -23.07 2.87
N LEU A 16 12.04 -24.04 3.01
CA LEU A 16 13.44 -23.90 2.59
C LEU A 16 13.58 -23.94 1.06
N MET A 17 12.88 -24.84 0.38
CA MET A 17 12.87 -24.89 -1.09
C MET A 17 12.17 -23.66 -1.69
N SER A 18 11.07 -23.19 -1.07
CA SER A 18 10.39 -21.97 -1.53
C SER A 18 11.29 -20.73 -1.42
N ARG A 19 11.99 -20.53 -0.31
CA ARG A 19 12.95 -19.43 -0.18
C ARG A 19 14.14 -19.57 -1.15
N PHE A 20 14.61 -20.79 -1.36
CA PHE A 20 15.76 -21.01 -2.24
C PHE A 20 15.42 -20.83 -3.72
N THR A 21 14.20 -21.18 -4.15
CA THR A 21 13.79 -21.03 -5.55
C THR A 21 13.09 -19.69 -5.77
N ASN A 22 11.99 -19.42 -5.06
CA ASN A 22 11.19 -18.21 -5.30
C ASN A 22 11.92 -16.93 -4.88
N ASP A 23 12.60 -16.89 -3.73
CA ASP A 23 13.27 -15.64 -3.33
C ASP A 23 14.52 -15.39 -4.19
N ILE A 24 15.26 -16.43 -4.59
CA ILE A 24 16.41 -16.27 -5.49
C ILE A 24 15.97 -15.84 -6.88
N ASP A 25 14.89 -16.41 -7.42
CA ASP A 25 14.32 -15.99 -8.69
C ASP A 25 13.82 -14.54 -8.61
N THR A 26 13.09 -14.19 -7.54
CA THR A 26 12.60 -12.82 -7.29
C THR A 26 13.75 -11.82 -7.16
N ILE A 27 14.82 -12.18 -6.45
CA ILE A 27 16.02 -11.33 -6.31
C ILE A 27 16.73 -11.20 -7.65
N SER A 28 16.84 -12.28 -8.42
CA SER A 28 17.49 -12.28 -9.73
C SER A 28 16.73 -11.44 -10.75
N GLU A 29 15.39 -11.51 -10.73
CA GLU A 29 14.50 -10.69 -11.56
C GLU A 29 14.56 -9.22 -11.13
N ALA A 30 14.53 -8.95 -9.83
CA ALA A 30 14.68 -7.60 -9.28
C ALA A 30 16.02 -6.98 -9.67
N LEU A 31 17.12 -7.74 -9.64
CA LEU A 31 18.46 -7.26 -9.98
C LEU A 31 18.64 -7.10 -11.50
N ASN A 32 18.18 -8.01 -12.34
CA ASN A 32 18.43 -7.90 -13.79
C ASN A 32 17.53 -6.87 -14.48
N ASN A 33 16.21 -6.93 -14.24
CA ASN A 33 15.27 -6.04 -14.92
C ASN A 33 15.23 -4.66 -14.27
N SER A 34 15.11 -4.57 -12.94
CA SER A 34 14.93 -3.27 -12.29
C SER A 34 16.20 -2.42 -12.34
N PHE A 35 17.39 -3.03 -12.23
CA PHE A 35 18.64 -2.28 -12.28
C PHE A 35 18.87 -1.64 -13.65
N THR A 36 18.62 -2.42 -14.72
CA THR A 36 18.69 -1.92 -16.10
C THR A 36 17.70 -0.78 -16.33
N VAL A 37 16.47 -0.93 -15.86
CA VAL A 37 15.43 0.12 -15.95
C VAL A 37 15.84 1.38 -15.19
N VAL A 38 16.39 1.27 -13.98
CA VAL A 38 16.81 2.44 -13.18
C VAL A 38 17.90 3.24 -13.91
N ILE A 39 18.92 2.57 -14.46
CA ILE A 39 19.98 3.23 -15.24
C ILE A 39 19.39 3.88 -16.49
N GLN A 40 18.55 3.16 -17.25
CA GLN A 40 17.93 3.67 -18.46
C GLN A 40 17.07 4.92 -18.16
N CYS A 41 16.18 4.85 -17.16
CA CYS A 41 15.36 5.98 -16.74
C CYS A 41 16.21 7.16 -16.31
N SER A 42 17.30 6.93 -15.57
CA SER A 42 18.21 8.01 -15.15
C SER A 42 18.85 8.71 -16.34
N ILE A 43 19.35 7.94 -17.32
CA ILE A 43 19.94 8.49 -18.56
C ILE A 43 18.90 9.26 -19.36
N ILE A 44 17.68 8.72 -19.52
CA ILE A 44 16.59 9.38 -20.26
C ILE A 44 16.19 10.68 -19.58
N ILE A 45 16.03 10.68 -18.25
CA ILE A 45 15.65 11.87 -17.48
C ILE A 45 16.72 12.95 -17.64
N VAL A 46 17.98 12.62 -17.35
CA VAL A 46 19.09 13.59 -17.45
C VAL A 46 19.27 14.08 -18.89
N GLY A 47 19.26 13.16 -19.86
CA GLY A 47 19.40 13.46 -21.28
C GLY A 47 18.30 14.39 -21.79
N ASN A 48 17.04 14.11 -21.46
CA ASN A 48 15.92 14.97 -21.83
C ASN A 48 16.03 16.35 -21.17
N PHE A 49 16.36 16.42 -19.87
CA PHE A 49 16.51 17.72 -19.19
C PHE A 49 17.61 18.57 -19.83
N VAL A 50 18.77 17.98 -20.12
CA VAL A 50 19.90 18.69 -20.76
C VAL A 50 19.51 19.14 -22.17
N MET A 51 18.92 18.25 -22.97
CA MET A 51 18.53 18.53 -24.35
C MET A 51 17.46 19.63 -24.42
N LEU A 52 16.48 19.61 -23.50
CA LEU A 52 15.43 20.62 -23.37
C LEU A 52 16.02 22.02 -23.14
N ILE A 53 16.95 22.15 -22.20
CA ILE A 53 17.59 23.42 -21.83
C ILE A 53 18.44 23.98 -22.97
N ILE A 54 19.19 23.11 -23.66
CA ILE A 54 20.06 23.52 -24.77
C ILE A 54 19.22 24.01 -25.97
N LEU A 55 18.12 23.32 -26.29
CA LEU A 55 17.28 23.67 -27.43
C LEU A 55 16.51 24.97 -27.21
N ASN A 56 15.87 25.11 -26.04
CA ASN A 56 15.08 26.30 -25.74
C ASN A 56 14.92 26.51 -24.22
N ALA A 57 15.68 27.45 -23.67
CA ALA A 57 15.62 27.80 -22.25
C ALA A 57 14.25 28.38 -21.82
N ALA A 58 13.57 29.13 -22.68
CA ALA A 58 12.27 29.72 -22.34
C ALA A 58 11.17 28.65 -22.23
N LEU A 59 11.13 27.70 -23.17
CA LEU A 59 10.21 26.57 -23.11
C LEU A 59 10.51 25.65 -21.92
N SER A 60 11.80 25.49 -21.59
CA SER A 60 12.24 24.70 -20.44
C SER A 60 11.65 25.21 -19.13
N VAL A 61 11.67 26.51 -18.88
CA VAL A 61 11.12 27.12 -17.66
C VAL A 61 9.63 26.81 -17.51
N ILE A 62 8.87 26.85 -18.59
CA ILE A 62 7.43 26.51 -18.57
C ILE A 62 7.24 25.04 -18.17
N VAL A 63 8.01 24.12 -18.74
CA VAL A 63 7.95 22.69 -18.40
C VAL A 63 8.31 22.45 -16.92
N PHE A 64 9.35 23.11 -16.42
CA PHE A 64 9.71 23.05 -14.99
C PHE A 64 8.61 23.59 -14.08
N ALA A 65 7.94 24.67 -14.47
CA ALA A 65 6.80 25.21 -13.72
C ALA A 65 5.64 24.19 -13.67
N CYS A 66 5.33 23.52 -14.78
CA CYS A 66 4.33 22.45 -14.82
C CYS A 66 4.72 21.27 -13.91
N PHE A 67 5.97 20.81 -13.96
CA PHE A 67 6.46 19.75 -13.05
C PHE A 67 6.39 20.16 -11.59
N PHE A 68 6.71 21.41 -11.27
CA PHE A 68 6.60 21.92 -9.91
C PHE A 68 5.15 21.91 -9.41
N LEU A 69 4.20 22.37 -10.24
CA LEU A 69 2.77 22.34 -9.92
C LEU A 69 2.27 20.89 -9.75
N MET A 70 2.67 19.99 -10.64
CA MET A 70 2.35 18.56 -10.56
C MET A 70 2.89 17.94 -9.26
N PHE A 71 4.14 18.26 -8.89
CA PHE A 71 4.75 17.79 -7.65
C PHE A 71 3.99 18.27 -6.41
N LEU A 72 3.56 19.53 -6.36
CA LEU A 72 2.75 20.06 -5.27
C LEU A 72 1.40 19.33 -5.16
N PHE A 73 0.75 19.09 -6.29
CA PHE A 73 -0.51 18.35 -6.36
C PHE A 73 -0.35 16.90 -5.88
N LEU A 74 0.66 16.18 -6.39
CA LEU A 74 0.99 14.82 -5.96
C LEU A 74 1.27 14.76 -4.45
N ARG A 75 2.02 15.73 -3.92
CA ARG A 75 2.30 15.82 -2.48
C ARG A 75 1.03 16.04 -1.67
N TYR A 76 0.13 16.92 -2.11
CA TYR A 76 -1.14 17.18 -1.43
C TYR A 76 -2.04 15.93 -1.43
N SER A 77 -2.29 15.35 -2.61
CA SER A 77 -3.17 14.18 -2.75
C SER A 77 -2.59 12.95 -2.06
N GLY A 78 -1.26 12.73 -2.19
CA GLY A 78 -0.56 11.64 -1.52
C GLY A 78 -0.68 11.73 0.00
N LYS A 79 -0.47 12.91 0.58
CA LYS A 79 -0.59 13.10 2.03
C LYS A 79 -2.00 12.81 2.54
N LYS A 80 -3.04 13.22 1.80
CA LYS A 80 -4.45 12.92 2.11
C LYS A 80 -4.75 11.43 1.97
N SER A 81 -4.38 10.83 0.85
CA SER A 81 -4.55 9.41 0.57
C SER A 81 -3.95 8.54 1.68
N HIS A 82 -2.68 8.78 2.03
CA HIS A 82 -2.02 8.08 3.14
C HIS A 82 -2.76 8.22 4.48
N ALA A 83 -3.25 9.41 4.81
CA ALA A 83 -4.01 9.61 6.04
C ALA A 83 -5.33 8.84 6.06
N TYR A 84 -6.05 8.78 4.93
CA TYR A 84 -7.29 7.99 4.82
C TYR A 84 -7.03 6.49 4.88
N PHE A 85 -5.97 5.98 4.25
CA PHE A 85 -5.57 4.57 4.38
C PHE A 85 -5.22 4.20 5.83
N ALA A 86 -4.50 5.06 6.54
CA ALA A 86 -4.20 4.85 7.96
C ALA A 86 -5.49 4.79 8.82
N ASN A 87 -6.43 5.70 8.56
CA ASN A 87 -7.73 5.70 9.24
C ASN A 87 -8.56 4.46 8.89
N GLN A 88 -8.60 4.05 7.62
CA GLN A 88 -9.28 2.84 7.17
C GLN A 88 -8.73 1.61 7.92
N GLN A 89 -7.41 1.46 8.03
CA GLN A 89 -6.80 0.37 8.78
C GLN A 89 -7.18 0.40 10.27
N LYS A 90 -7.17 1.59 10.89
CA LYS A 90 -7.58 1.77 12.29
C LYS A 90 -9.04 1.38 12.51
N TYR A 91 -9.95 1.85 11.66
CA TYR A 91 -11.37 1.55 11.79
C TYR A 91 -11.66 0.08 11.49
N MET A 92 -10.96 -0.52 10.53
CA MET A 92 -11.10 -1.93 10.22
C MET A 92 -10.62 -2.82 11.38
N GLY A 93 -9.53 -2.44 12.06
CA GLY A 93 -9.09 -3.12 13.28
C GLY A 93 -10.13 -3.03 14.40
N SER A 94 -10.73 -1.86 14.60
CA SER A 94 -11.80 -1.63 15.57
C SER A 94 -13.08 -2.42 15.26
N LEU A 95 -13.45 -2.54 13.97
CA LEU A 95 -14.59 -3.32 13.51
C LEU A 95 -14.34 -4.82 13.69
N ASN A 96 -13.16 -5.30 13.32
CA ASN A 96 -12.79 -6.72 13.45
C ASN A 96 -12.72 -7.13 14.92
N GLY A 97 -12.12 -6.32 15.80
CA GLY A 97 -12.09 -6.61 17.23
C GLY A 97 -13.50 -6.68 17.83
N PHE A 98 -14.40 -5.77 17.43
CA PHE A 98 -15.81 -5.84 17.83
C PHE A 98 -16.49 -7.12 17.34
N LEU A 99 -16.29 -7.50 16.07
CA LEU A 99 -16.82 -8.75 15.53
C LEU A 99 -16.28 -9.98 16.26
N GLU A 100 -14.99 -10.00 16.61
CA GLU A 100 -14.37 -11.11 17.33
C GLU A 100 -14.97 -11.29 18.73
N GLU A 101 -15.22 -10.18 19.45
CA GLU A 101 -15.92 -10.18 20.73
C GLU A 101 -17.36 -10.69 20.61
N MET A 102 -18.10 -10.25 19.59
CA MET A 102 -19.49 -10.65 19.36
C MET A 102 -19.60 -12.13 18.96
N VAL A 103 -18.69 -12.62 18.10
CA VAL A 103 -18.65 -14.03 17.70
C VAL A 103 -18.25 -14.92 18.88
N SER A 104 -17.24 -14.52 19.65
CA SER A 104 -16.83 -15.27 20.85
C SER A 104 -17.90 -15.25 21.95
N GLY A 105 -18.62 -14.12 22.08
CA GLY A 105 -19.69 -13.87 23.05
C GLY A 105 -21.10 -14.16 22.55
N GLN A 106 -21.28 -14.80 21.40
CA GLN A 106 -22.58 -14.99 20.73
C GLN A 106 -23.70 -15.45 21.67
N LYS A 107 -23.43 -16.44 22.52
CA LYS A 107 -24.43 -16.99 23.46
C LYS A 107 -24.88 -15.93 24.48
N ILE A 108 -23.96 -15.07 24.92
CA ILE A 108 -24.25 -14.00 25.87
C ILE A 108 -25.16 -12.97 25.19
N VAL A 109 -24.81 -12.53 23.97
CA VAL A 109 -25.61 -11.59 23.18
C VAL A 109 -27.05 -12.08 23.00
N GLN A 110 -27.23 -13.37 22.68
CA GLN A 110 -28.55 -13.99 22.51
C GLN A 110 -29.34 -14.08 23.80
N VAL A 111 -28.70 -14.47 24.92
CA VAL A 111 -29.35 -14.57 26.23
C VAL A 111 -29.85 -13.21 26.71
N PHE A 112 -29.09 -12.14 26.46
CA PHE A 112 -29.47 -10.77 26.82
C PHE A 112 -30.30 -10.05 25.73
N ARG A 113 -30.56 -10.71 24.59
CA ARG A 113 -31.31 -10.17 23.43
C ARG A 113 -30.76 -8.80 22.96
N HIS A 114 -29.43 -8.67 22.93
CA HIS A 114 -28.74 -7.44 22.54
C HIS A 114 -28.40 -7.34 21.05
N GLU A 115 -28.90 -8.26 20.23
CA GLU A 115 -28.56 -8.40 18.81
C GLU A 115 -28.79 -7.11 18.00
N GLU A 116 -29.92 -6.42 18.19
CA GLU A 116 -30.21 -5.15 17.51
C GLU A 116 -29.22 -4.04 17.89
N ARG A 117 -28.89 -3.95 19.19
CA ARG A 117 -27.96 -2.93 19.70
C ARG A 117 -26.54 -3.17 19.18
N ASP A 118 -26.11 -4.42 19.14
CA ASP A 118 -24.79 -4.79 18.62
C ASP A 118 -24.73 -4.57 17.10
N PHE A 119 -25.86 -4.74 16.40
CA PHE A 119 -25.97 -4.43 14.97
C PHE A 119 -25.91 -2.91 14.69
N GLU A 120 -26.51 -2.07 15.52
CA GLU A 120 -26.35 -0.61 15.43
C GLU A 120 -24.88 -0.19 15.64
N GLU A 121 -24.21 -0.77 16.63
CA GLU A 121 -22.79 -0.53 16.89
C GLU A 121 -21.91 -0.99 15.71
N PHE A 122 -22.17 -2.19 15.16
CA PHE A 122 -21.53 -2.69 13.95
C PHE A 122 -21.70 -1.71 12.79
N SER A 123 -22.95 -1.27 12.54
CA SER A 123 -23.29 -0.37 11.44
C SER A 123 -22.54 0.96 11.56
N ARG A 124 -22.48 1.54 12.77
CA ARG A 124 -21.74 2.77 13.06
C ARG A 124 -20.23 2.62 12.81
N ARG A 125 -19.64 1.47 13.17
CA ARG A 125 -18.21 1.19 12.94
C ARG A 125 -17.93 0.95 11.45
N ASN A 126 -18.81 0.21 10.77
CA ASN A 126 -18.71 -0.06 9.34
C ASN A 126 -18.81 1.22 8.50
N GLU A 127 -19.68 2.16 8.87
CA GLU A 127 -19.80 3.45 8.20
C GLU A 127 -18.47 4.25 8.26
N GLN A 128 -17.74 4.17 9.37
CA GLN A 128 -16.42 4.82 9.49
C GLN A 128 -15.38 4.18 8.56
N VAL A 129 -15.38 2.85 8.45
CA VAL A 129 -14.55 2.12 7.49
C VAL A 129 -14.89 2.56 6.06
N GLN A 130 -16.18 2.60 5.72
CA GLN A 130 -16.64 3.00 4.39
C GLN A 130 -16.21 4.42 4.05
N ARG A 131 -16.47 5.39 4.93
CA ARG A 131 -16.07 6.80 4.71
C ARG A 131 -14.57 6.95 4.54
N ALA A 132 -13.78 6.24 5.35
CA ALA A 132 -12.32 6.26 5.23
C ALA A 132 -11.83 5.63 3.93
N ALA A 133 -12.40 4.48 3.54
CA ALA A 133 -12.05 3.77 2.30
C ALA A 133 -12.42 4.58 1.06
N THR A 134 -13.60 5.21 1.02
CA THR A 134 -13.99 6.11 -0.07
C THR A 134 -13.02 7.28 -0.17
N GLY A 135 -12.69 7.93 0.94
CA GLY A 135 -11.70 9.00 0.96
C GLY A 135 -10.33 8.55 0.43
N ALA A 136 -9.83 7.40 0.90
CA ALA A 136 -8.56 6.83 0.45
C ALA A 136 -8.54 6.61 -1.06
N MET A 137 -9.56 5.96 -1.60
CA MET A 137 -9.66 5.68 -3.03
C MET A 137 -9.84 6.95 -3.87
N THR A 138 -10.62 7.93 -3.41
CA THR A 138 -10.78 9.19 -4.15
C THR A 138 -9.44 9.93 -4.26
N TYR A 139 -8.71 10.13 -3.16
CA TYR A 139 -7.41 10.83 -3.21
C TYR A 139 -6.31 9.99 -3.88
N SER A 140 -6.39 8.66 -3.80
CA SER A 140 -5.48 7.77 -4.53
C SER A 140 -5.76 7.78 -6.04
N GLY A 141 -7.03 7.80 -6.45
CA GLY A 141 -7.43 7.88 -7.85
C GLY A 141 -6.99 9.19 -8.51
N LEU A 142 -6.96 10.28 -7.75
CA LEU A 142 -6.42 11.56 -8.21
C LEU A 142 -4.90 11.54 -8.45
N LEU A 143 -4.14 10.56 -7.92
CA LEU A 143 -2.70 10.45 -8.15
C LEU A 143 -2.34 9.87 -9.52
N ILE A 144 -3.24 9.10 -10.13
CA ILE A 144 -3.06 8.54 -11.46
C ILE A 144 -3.70 9.53 -12.43
N PRO A 145 -2.94 10.35 -13.16
CA PRO A 145 -3.53 11.18 -14.19
C PRO A 145 -4.13 10.26 -15.27
N VAL A 146 -5.43 10.45 -15.55
CA VAL A 146 -6.08 9.99 -16.79
C VAL A 146 -5.80 10.96 -17.92
#